data_AF-A0A1P8KM77-F1
#
_entry.id   AF-A0A1P8KM77-F1
#
_cell.length_a   1.000
_cell.length_b   1.000
_cell.length_c   1.000
_cell.angle_alpha   90.00
_cell.angle_beta   90.00
_cell.angle_gamma   90.00
#
_symmetry.space_group_name_H-M   'P 1'
#
loop_
_entity.id
_entity.type
_entity.pdbx_description
1 polymer ?
#
loop_
_entity_poly.entity_id
_entity_poly.type
_entity_poly.pdbx_seq_one_letter_code
_entity_poly.pdbx_strand_id
1 'polypeptide(L)'
;MKISEFLNNLKVNEQEVVHYCCNHLLSKKFDVENDSLTQDEIKELLLDYGNFNKYLNDSAGTIYRKYEAELNDVYKAICKTFNEEFDNKSLFDFRFARIINQEPKQFLDIEDKDTQETVIEKFQDKINTILESKYYKNNESSLSKEMVIPQRTLELIKSAVS
;
A
#
# COMPACT_ATOMS: atom_id res chain seq x y z
N MET A 1 5.71 22.44 -13.24
CA MET A 1 4.58 23.22 -12.71
C MET A 1 4.85 23.52 -11.25
N LYS A 2 4.27 24.57 -10.68
CA LYS A 2 4.41 24.78 -9.23
C LYS A 2 3.69 23.67 -8.48
N ILE A 3 4.24 23.24 -7.34
CA ILE A 3 3.60 22.24 -6.49
C ILE A 3 2.24 22.77 -5.99
N SER A 4 2.17 24.03 -5.58
CA SER A 4 0.91 24.68 -5.18
C SER A 4 -0.16 24.70 -6.29
N GLU A 5 0.22 24.86 -7.57
CA GLU A 5 -0.72 24.76 -8.70
C GLU A 5 -1.33 23.35 -8.82
N PHE A 6 -0.50 22.32 -8.69
CA PHE A 6 -0.95 20.93 -8.68
C PHE A 6 -1.91 20.65 -7.51
N LEU A 7 -1.57 21.08 -6.29
CA LEU A 7 -2.41 20.89 -5.11
C LEU A 7 -3.73 21.65 -5.22
N ASN A 8 -3.72 22.89 -5.74
CA ASN A 8 -4.94 23.65 -5.98
C ASN A 8 -5.85 22.95 -6.98
N ASN A 9 -5.30 22.34 -8.03
CA ASN A 9 -6.08 21.53 -8.96
C ASN A 9 -6.71 20.31 -8.27
N LEU A 10 -5.99 19.61 -7.40
CA LEU A 10 -6.56 18.50 -6.61
C LEU A 10 -7.70 18.99 -5.71
N LYS A 11 -7.52 20.12 -5.04
CA LYS A 11 -8.53 20.68 -4.12
C LYS A 11 -9.87 20.97 -4.80
N VAL A 12 -9.85 21.31 -6.09
CA VAL A 12 -11.06 21.61 -6.88
C VAL A 12 -11.70 20.34 -7.43
N ASN A 13 -10.89 19.35 -7.84
CA ASN A 13 -11.37 18.22 -8.64
C ASN A 13 -11.50 16.90 -7.86
N GLU A 14 -10.89 16.79 -6.69
CA GLU A 14 -10.83 15.58 -5.89
C GLU A 14 -11.38 15.81 -4.47
N GLN A 15 -11.54 14.72 -3.71
CA GLN A 15 -11.96 14.80 -2.30
C GLN A 15 -10.91 15.53 -1.46
N GLU A 16 -11.36 16.26 -0.43
CA GLU A 16 -10.47 17.04 0.46
C GLU A 16 -9.35 16.18 1.06
N VAL A 17 -9.64 14.92 1.39
CA VAL A 17 -8.66 13.98 1.95
C VAL A 17 -7.53 13.66 0.96
N VAL A 18 -7.81 13.64 -0.35
CA VAL A 18 -6.79 13.41 -1.39
C VAL A 18 -5.84 14.59 -1.45
N HIS A 19 -6.38 15.81 -1.50
CA HIS A 19 -5.59 17.03 -1.41
C HIS A 19 -4.75 17.08 -0.12
N TYR A 20 -5.35 16.76 1.03
CA TYR A 20 -4.67 16.72 2.31
C TYR A 20 -3.47 15.76 2.29
N CYS A 21 -3.67 14.53 1.81
CA CYS A 21 -2.63 13.51 1.74
C CYS A 21 -1.51 13.91 0.78
N CYS A 22 -1.83 14.40 -0.42
CA CYS A 22 -0.83 14.86 -1.39
C CYS A 22 -0.03 16.05 -0.84
N ASN A 23 -0.70 17.02 -0.21
CA ASN A 23 -0.03 18.16 0.40
C ASN A 23 0.93 17.71 1.51
N HIS A 24 0.44 16.88 2.44
CA HIS A 24 1.25 16.36 3.55
C HIS A 24 2.48 15.57 3.08
N LEU A 25 2.32 14.77 2.02
CA LEU A 25 3.43 13.99 1.46
C LEU A 25 4.46 14.91 0.79
N LEU A 26 4.03 15.85 -0.05
CA LEU A 26 4.92 16.75 -0.79
C LEU A 26 5.63 17.74 0.15
N SER A 27 4.92 18.27 1.16
CA SER A 27 5.48 19.22 2.13
C SER A 27 6.59 18.62 3.00
N LYS A 28 6.72 17.29 3.05
CA LYS A 28 7.83 16.62 3.76
C LYS A 28 9.16 16.71 3.02
N LYS A 29 9.14 16.97 1.72
CA LYS A 29 10.33 16.96 0.87
C LYS A 29 10.59 18.29 0.17
N PHE A 30 9.56 19.12 -0.01
CA PHE A 30 9.60 20.31 -0.85
C PHE A 30 8.95 21.51 -0.16
N ASP A 31 9.39 22.70 -0.55
CA ASP A 31 8.67 23.93 -0.31
C ASP A 31 7.51 24.05 -1.31
N VAL A 32 6.30 23.72 -0.85
CA VAL A 32 5.08 23.68 -1.69
C VAL A 32 4.80 24.99 -2.45
N GLU A 33 5.20 26.13 -1.90
CA GLU A 33 4.90 27.45 -2.49
C GLU A 33 5.91 27.88 -3.56
N ASN A 34 7.16 27.46 -3.38
CA ASN A 34 8.29 27.93 -4.18
C ASN A 34 8.85 26.88 -5.14
N ASP A 35 8.81 25.61 -4.75
CA ASP A 35 9.35 24.53 -5.57
C ASP A 35 8.45 24.18 -6.74
N SER A 36 9.07 23.65 -7.79
CA SER A 36 8.42 23.19 -8.99
C SER A 36 8.89 21.79 -9.33
N LEU A 37 7.94 20.95 -9.73
CA LEU A 37 8.20 19.59 -10.20
C LEU A 37 7.52 19.41 -11.56
N THR A 38 8.06 18.50 -12.36
CA THR A 38 7.38 17.97 -13.53
C THR A 38 6.22 17.07 -13.11
N GLN A 39 5.27 16.83 -14.01
CA GLN A 39 4.15 15.95 -13.74
C GLN A 39 4.60 14.51 -13.46
N ASP A 40 5.66 14.06 -14.15
CA ASP A 40 6.23 12.72 -13.97
C ASP A 40 6.91 12.58 -12.60
N GLU A 41 7.65 13.59 -12.13
CA GLU A 41 8.25 13.56 -10.78
C GLU A 41 7.18 13.50 -9.68
N ILE A 42 6.10 14.29 -9.80
CA ILE A 42 4.98 14.24 -8.85
C ILE A 42 4.33 12.85 -8.87
N LYS A 43 4.10 12.31 -10.07
CA LYS A 43 3.52 10.97 -10.26
C LYS A 43 4.38 9.90 -9.61
N GLU A 44 5.70 9.87 -9.87
CA GLU A 44 6.61 8.90 -9.27
C GLU A 44 6.61 8.96 -7.73
N LEU A 45 6.54 10.17 -7.17
CA LEU A 45 6.49 10.36 -5.71
C LEU A 45 5.18 9.88 -5.09
N LEU A 46 4.05 10.18 -5.73
CA LEU A 46 2.71 9.89 -5.19
C LEU A 46 2.24 8.45 -5.45
N LEU A 47 2.70 7.83 -6.54
CA LEU A 47 2.34 6.46 -6.93
C LEU A 47 3.30 5.39 -6.40
N ASP A 48 4.35 5.78 -5.69
CA ASP A 48 5.11 4.86 -4.86
C ASP A 48 4.33 4.58 -3.57
N TYR A 49 3.65 3.43 -3.51
CA TYR A 49 2.85 3.03 -2.35
C TYR A 49 3.69 2.89 -1.08
N GLY A 50 4.97 2.49 -1.20
CA GLY A 50 5.87 2.41 -0.07
C GLY A 50 6.13 3.79 0.55
N ASN A 51 6.41 4.79 -0.28
CA ASN A 51 6.52 6.18 0.13
C ASN A 51 5.19 6.74 0.63
N PHE A 52 4.10 6.48 -0.08
CA PHE A 52 2.75 6.89 0.30
C PHE A 52 2.40 6.42 1.71
N ASN A 53 2.54 5.12 1.97
CA ASN A 53 2.26 4.53 3.28
C ASN A 53 3.22 5.08 4.35
N LYS A 54 4.52 5.21 4.04
CA LYS A 54 5.53 5.73 4.97
C LYS A 54 5.24 7.19 5.38
N TYR A 55 4.94 8.06 4.42
CA TYR A 55 4.77 9.49 4.67
C TYR A 55 3.40 9.86 5.23
N LEU A 56 2.39 9.01 5.06
CA LEU A 56 1.05 9.24 5.64
C LEU A 56 0.82 8.50 6.94
N ASN A 57 1.76 7.67 7.40
CA ASN A 57 1.61 6.89 8.64
C ASN A 57 1.38 7.79 9.88
N ASP A 58 2.02 8.95 9.94
CA ASP A 58 1.82 9.94 11.02
C ASP A 58 0.49 10.71 10.91
N SER A 59 -0.14 10.66 9.73
CA SER A 59 -1.44 11.29 9.44
C SER A 59 -2.61 10.31 9.44
N ALA A 60 -2.34 9.01 9.62
CA ALA A 60 -3.34 7.95 9.56
C ALA A 60 -4.52 8.24 10.49
N GLY A 61 -4.25 8.68 11.73
CA GLY A 61 -5.29 9.02 12.69
C GLY A 61 -6.19 10.19 12.25
N THR A 62 -5.67 11.13 11.45
CA THR A 62 -6.46 12.23 10.87
C THR A 62 -7.29 11.71 9.70
N ILE A 63 -6.69 10.92 8.81
CA ILE A 63 -7.35 10.33 7.64
C ILE A 63 -8.56 9.49 8.09
N TYR A 64 -8.37 8.58 9.05
CA TYR A 64 -9.44 7.71 9.51
C TYR A 64 -10.52 8.44 10.31
N ARG A 65 -10.15 9.36 11.23
CA ARG A 65 -11.12 9.94 12.17
C ARG A 65 -11.79 11.21 11.66
N LYS A 66 -11.05 12.06 10.96
CA LYS A 66 -11.59 13.34 10.45
C LYS A 66 -12.27 13.15 9.11
N TYR A 67 -11.66 12.36 8.24
CA TYR A 67 -12.11 12.20 6.87
C TYR A 67 -12.89 10.90 6.62
N GLU A 68 -12.98 10.02 7.63
CA GLU A 68 -13.67 8.72 7.54
C GLU A 68 -13.23 7.91 6.30
N ALA A 69 -11.96 8.05 5.93
CA ALA A 69 -11.41 7.51 4.69
C ALA A 69 -10.36 6.44 4.98
N GLU A 70 -10.21 5.48 4.06
CA GLU A 70 -9.13 4.50 4.11
C GLU A 70 -7.94 4.92 3.24
N LEU A 71 -6.73 4.59 3.68
CA LEU A 71 -5.49 4.87 2.92
C LEU A 71 -5.53 4.28 1.50
N ASN A 72 -6.12 3.10 1.32
CA ASN A 72 -6.25 2.47 0.01
C ASN A 72 -7.17 3.24 -0.93
N ASP A 73 -8.28 3.78 -0.41
CA ASP A 73 -9.20 4.58 -1.21
C ASP A 73 -8.57 5.90 -1.65
N VAL A 74 -7.82 6.53 -0.74
CA VAL A 74 -7.02 7.72 -1.06
C VAL A 74 -6.00 7.40 -2.15
N TYR A 75 -5.24 6.32 -2.00
CA TYR A 75 -4.24 5.91 -3.01
C TYR A 75 -4.91 5.64 -4.37
N LYS A 76 -6.06 4.96 -4.38
CA LYS A 76 -6.83 4.69 -5.59
C LYS A 76 -7.28 5.98 -6.29
N ALA A 77 -7.74 6.97 -5.53
CA ALA A 77 -8.11 8.28 -6.08
C ALA A 77 -6.90 8.99 -6.71
N ILE A 78 -5.73 8.95 -6.04
CA ILE A 78 -4.49 9.52 -6.56
C ILE A 78 -4.06 8.82 -7.86
N CYS A 79 -4.06 7.47 -7.91
CA CYS A 79 -3.78 6.72 -9.13
C CYS A 79 -4.67 7.17 -10.30
N LYS A 80 -5.97 7.36 -10.02
CA LYS A 80 -6.94 7.81 -11.02
C LYS A 80 -6.61 9.19 -11.57
N THR A 81 -6.14 10.13 -10.75
CA THR A 81 -5.72 11.47 -11.21
C THR A 81 -4.59 11.40 -12.26
N PHE A 82 -3.73 10.38 -12.20
CA PHE A 82 -2.66 10.14 -13.17
C PHE A 82 -3.04 9.12 -14.26
N ASN A 83 -4.31 8.72 -14.33
CA ASN A 83 -4.81 7.67 -15.23
C ASN A 83 -4.01 6.35 -15.10
N GLU A 84 -3.65 5.99 -13.87
CA GLU A 84 -2.95 4.76 -13.53
C GLU A 84 -3.88 3.78 -12.82
N GLU A 85 -3.61 2.49 -13.00
CA GLU A 85 -4.30 1.43 -12.27
C GLU A 85 -3.86 1.45 -10.80
N PHE A 86 -4.79 1.26 -9.86
CA PHE A 86 -4.45 1.27 -8.42
C PHE A 86 -3.76 -0.03 -8.01
N ASP A 87 -4.21 -1.16 -8.57
CA ASP A 87 -3.58 -2.47 -8.41
C ASP A 87 -2.42 -2.59 -9.38
N ASN A 88 -1.36 -1.84 -9.06
CA ASN A 88 -0.14 -1.68 -9.86
C ASN A 88 1.07 -2.32 -9.18
N LYS A 89 2.22 -2.22 -9.85
CA LYS A 89 3.49 -2.77 -9.38
C LYS A 89 3.86 -2.29 -7.98
N SER A 90 3.70 -1.00 -7.70
CA SER A 90 4.14 -0.44 -6.42
C SER A 90 3.34 -1.01 -5.23
N LEU A 91 2.01 -1.13 -5.40
CA LEU A 91 1.16 -1.78 -4.40
C LEU A 91 1.49 -3.27 -4.24
N PHE A 92 1.77 -3.97 -5.34
CA PHE A 92 2.23 -5.36 -5.31
C PHE A 92 3.53 -5.49 -4.52
N ASP A 93 4.56 -4.72 -4.87
CA ASP A 93 5.88 -4.79 -4.22
C ASP A 93 5.77 -4.54 -2.71
N PHE A 94 4.95 -3.55 -2.32
CA PHE A 94 4.68 -3.25 -0.91
C PHE A 94 4.01 -4.43 -0.19
N ARG A 95 2.98 -5.04 -0.79
CA ARG A 95 2.29 -6.19 -0.20
C ARG A 95 3.21 -7.40 -0.09
N PHE A 96 3.98 -7.67 -1.14
CA PHE A 96 4.90 -8.80 -1.23
C PHE A 96 6.01 -8.73 -0.17
N ALA A 97 6.60 -7.54 0.03
CA ALA A 97 7.63 -7.32 1.07
C ALA A 97 7.16 -7.70 2.49
N ARG A 98 5.84 -7.70 2.74
CA ARG A 98 5.25 -8.03 4.05
C ARG A 98 5.02 -9.53 4.27
N ILE A 99 5.19 -10.35 3.24
CA ILE A 99 4.96 -11.80 3.33
C ILE A 99 6.20 -12.64 3.00
N ILE A 100 7.16 -12.09 2.26
CA ILE A 100 8.29 -12.85 1.71
C ILE A 100 9.26 -13.40 2.77
N ASN A 101 9.45 -12.68 3.88
CA ASN A 101 10.42 -13.02 4.93
C ASN A 101 9.74 -13.46 6.24
N GLN A 102 8.53 -14.03 6.15
CA GLN A 102 7.85 -14.58 7.33
C GLN A 102 8.35 -16.00 7.60
N GLU A 103 8.66 -16.31 8.85
CA GLU A 103 9.15 -17.64 9.26
C GLU A 103 8.06 -18.39 10.03
N PRO A 104 7.87 -19.71 9.82
CA PRO A 104 6.83 -20.48 10.52
C PRO A 104 6.86 -20.33 12.03
N LYS A 105 8.06 -20.25 12.62
CA LYS A 105 8.27 -20.11 14.05
C LYS A 105 7.56 -18.87 14.64
N GLN A 106 7.47 -17.77 13.89
CA GLN A 106 6.79 -16.55 14.33
C GLN A 106 5.29 -16.75 14.61
N PHE A 107 4.70 -17.78 14.01
CA PHE A 107 3.29 -18.15 14.18
C PHE A 107 3.14 -19.28 15.19
N LEU A 108 4.02 -20.28 15.13
CA LEU A 108 3.96 -21.47 15.97
C LEU A 108 4.30 -21.20 17.44
N ASP A 109 5.13 -20.19 17.71
CA ASP A 109 5.53 -19.81 19.08
C ASP A 109 4.45 -18.96 19.81
N ILE A 110 3.33 -18.62 19.16
CA ILE A 110 2.23 -17.89 19.80
C ILE A 110 1.50 -18.84 20.76
N GLU A 111 1.56 -18.56 22.07
CA GLU A 111 0.96 -19.41 23.11
C GLU A 111 -0.58 -19.37 23.11
N ASP A 112 -1.16 -18.20 22.88
CA ASP A 112 -2.61 -18.02 22.85
C ASP A 112 -3.19 -18.53 21.52
N LYS A 113 -3.98 -19.61 21.58
CA LYS A 113 -4.49 -20.30 20.38
C LYS A 113 -5.40 -19.42 19.52
N ASP A 114 -6.26 -18.63 20.13
CA ASP A 114 -7.18 -17.74 19.40
C ASP A 114 -6.39 -16.64 18.66
N THR A 115 -5.36 -16.08 19.32
CA THR A 115 -4.43 -15.15 18.69
C THR A 115 -3.63 -15.81 17.58
N GLN A 116 -3.14 -17.05 17.80
CA GLN A 116 -2.40 -17.81 16.81
C GLN A 116 -3.23 -18.01 15.54
N GLU A 117 -4.46 -18.50 15.67
CA GLU A 117 -5.39 -18.70 14.56
C GLU A 117 -5.63 -17.38 13.80
N THR A 118 -5.95 -16.31 14.52
CA THR A 118 -6.18 -14.98 13.93
C THR A 118 -4.97 -14.46 13.15
N VAL A 119 -3.75 -14.67 13.65
CA VAL A 119 -2.52 -14.22 12.97
C VAL A 119 -2.24 -15.06 11.72
N ILE A 120 -2.52 -16.36 11.76
CA ILE A 120 -2.41 -17.27 10.61
C ILE A 120 -3.42 -16.89 9.52
N GLU A 121 -4.67 -16.65 9.87
CA GLU A 121 -5.71 -16.17 8.94
C GLU A 121 -5.30 -14.86 8.28
N LYS A 122 -4.84 -13.88 9.06
CA LYS A 122 -4.33 -12.60 8.53
C LYS A 122 -3.13 -12.78 7.59
N PHE A 123 -2.30 -13.81 7.78
CA PHE A 123 -1.20 -14.09 6.86
C PHE A 123 -1.70 -14.71 5.56
N GLN A 124 -2.65 -15.65 5.65
CA GLN A 124 -3.34 -16.21 4.50
C GLN A 124 -4.05 -15.13 3.67
N ASP A 125 -4.79 -14.23 4.31
CA ASP A 125 -5.51 -13.15 3.63
C ASP A 125 -4.56 -12.23 2.85
N LYS A 126 -3.38 -11.93 3.40
CA LYS A 126 -2.34 -11.16 2.69
C LYS A 126 -1.84 -11.89 1.44
N ILE A 127 -1.63 -13.21 1.53
CA ILE A 127 -1.21 -14.03 0.38
C ILE A 127 -2.33 -14.03 -0.68
N ASN A 128 -3.58 -14.30 -0.27
CA ASN A 128 -4.73 -14.32 -1.17
C ASN A 128 -4.93 -12.97 -1.88
N THR A 129 -4.82 -11.87 -1.14
CA THR A 129 -4.91 -10.51 -1.68
C THR A 129 -3.90 -10.27 -2.81
N ILE A 130 -2.70 -10.85 -2.71
CA ILE A 130 -1.68 -10.75 -3.78
C ILE A 130 -2.05 -11.67 -4.95
N LEU A 131 -2.43 -12.92 -4.69
CA LEU A 131 -2.81 -13.88 -5.75
C LEU A 131 -4.04 -13.41 -6.54
N GLU A 132 -4.95 -12.69 -5.90
CA GLU A 132 -6.16 -12.16 -6.51
C GLU A 132 -5.94 -10.82 -7.23
N SER A 133 -4.81 -10.16 -6.99
CA SER A 133 -4.49 -8.84 -7.51
C SER A 133 -4.38 -8.85 -9.05
N LYS A 134 -4.86 -7.77 -9.66
CA LYS A 134 -4.81 -7.53 -11.10
C LYS A 134 -3.36 -7.48 -11.59
N TYR A 135 -2.47 -6.82 -10.86
CA TYR A 135 -1.05 -6.77 -11.22
C TYR A 135 -0.43 -8.16 -11.24
N TYR A 136 -0.68 -8.98 -10.21
CA TYR A 136 -0.15 -10.34 -10.13
C TYR A 136 -0.68 -11.20 -11.28
N LYS A 137 -2.00 -11.25 -11.49
CA LYS A 137 -2.64 -12.05 -12.55
C LYS A 137 -2.11 -11.72 -13.95
N ASN A 138 -1.85 -10.44 -14.23
CA ASN A 138 -1.31 -10.00 -15.51
C ASN A 138 0.18 -10.38 -15.70
N ASN A 139 0.89 -10.72 -14.62
CA ASN A 139 2.32 -11.01 -14.61
C ASN A 139 2.63 -12.39 -13.97
N GLU A 140 1.65 -13.30 -13.94
CA GLU A 140 1.73 -14.55 -13.19
C GLU A 140 2.91 -15.44 -13.64
N SER A 141 3.22 -15.42 -14.93
CA SER A 141 4.31 -16.21 -15.52
C SER A 141 5.69 -15.86 -14.93
N SER A 142 5.91 -14.61 -14.52
CA SER A 142 7.14 -14.17 -13.86
C SER A 142 7.05 -14.19 -12.34
N LEU A 143 5.89 -13.87 -11.76
CA LEU A 143 5.72 -13.68 -10.31
C LEU A 143 5.31 -14.94 -9.54
N SER A 144 4.80 -15.98 -10.20
CA SER A 144 4.37 -17.22 -9.52
C SER A 144 5.51 -17.88 -8.72
N LYS A 145 6.75 -17.79 -9.20
CA LYS A 145 7.94 -18.31 -8.51
C LYS A 145 8.22 -17.59 -7.19
N GLU A 146 8.00 -16.28 -7.16
CA GLU A 146 8.17 -15.45 -5.95
C GLU A 146 7.16 -15.83 -4.86
N MET A 147 5.97 -16.29 -5.26
CA MET A 147 4.90 -16.69 -4.34
C MET A 147 5.05 -18.11 -3.78
N VAL A 148 6.02 -18.91 -4.24
CA VAL A 148 6.21 -20.30 -3.76
C VAL A 148 6.60 -20.32 -2.29
N ILE A 149 7.53 -19.47 -1.87
CA ILE A 149 8.03 -19.45 -0.48
C ILE A 149 6.92 -19.03 0.50
N PRO A 150 6.19 -17.93 0.29
CA PRO A 150 5.08 -17.56 1.18
C PRO A 150 3.98 -18.62 1.28
N GLN A 151 3.58 -19.22 0.15
CA GLN A 151 2.55 -20.26 0.15
C GLN A 151 2.98 -21.51 0.92
N ARG A 152 4.20 -22.01 0.68
CA ARG A 152 4.75 -23.15 1.45
C ARG A 152 4.89 -22.84 2.93
N THR A 153 5.26 -21.61 3.28
CA THR A 153 5.35 -21.17 4.67
C THR A 153 3.98 -21.28 5.34
N LEU A 154 2.91 -20.79 4.69
CA LEU A 154 1.55 -20.93 5.19
C LEU A 154 1.11 -22.40 5.33
N GLU A 155 1.42 -23.24 4.34
CA GLU A 155 1.11 -24.68 4.38
C GLU A 155 1.77 -25.38 5.57
N LEU A 156 3.05 -25.09 5.82
CA LEU A 156 3.80 -25.64 6.95
C LEU A 156 3.20 -25.21 8.29
N ILE A 157 2.87 -23.92 8.43
CA ILE A 157 2.24 -23.39 9.64
C ILE A 157 0.92 -24.13 9.89
N LYS A 158 0.02 -24.14 8.91
CA LYS A 158 -1.30 -24.78 9.02
C LYS A 158 -1.20 -26.26 9.35
N SER A 159 -0.26 -26.98 8.74
CA SER A 159 -0.06 -28.41 9.00
C SER A 159 0.41 -28.70 10.44
N ALA A 160 1.09 -27.76 11.08
CA ALA A 160 1.61 -27.92 12.44
C ALA A 160 0.62 -27.53 13.55
N VAL A 161 -0.36 -26.65 13.25
CA VAL A 161 -1.46 -26.31 14.18
C VAL A 161 -2.71 -27.18 13.99
N SER A 162 -2.78 -27.98 12.91
CA SER A 162 -3.89 -28.91 12.64
C SER A 162 -3.91 -30.12 13.59
#